data_AF-A0AAF0F6D2-F1
#
_entry.id   AF-A0AAF0F6D2-F1
#
_cell.length_a   1.000
_cell.length_b   1.000
_cell.length_c   1.000
_cell.angle_alpha   90.00
_cell.angle_beta   90.00
_cell.angle_gamma   90.00
#
_symmetry.space_group_name_H-M   'P 1'
#
loop_
_entity.id
_entity.type
_entity.pdbx_description
1 polymer ?
#
loop_
_entity_poly.entity_id
_entity_poly.type
_entity_poly.pdbx_seq_one_letter_code
_entity_poly.pdbx_strand_id
1 'polypeptide(L)'
;MSLRFALPSLRSPALRAPVLRAPAMVRMSSNRAPSGPNPLDAPTLAALKQRWKQARLAKDANTATVLGGILTDLQYAEKTKAQANQKAPSVIKMLQKGIKKRTDAAKVFRNAKPEPRPDLAEKEDKEIALLQSLLPKEE
;
A
#
# COMPACT_ATOMS: atom_id res chain seq x y z
N MET A 1 43.28 -46.98 21.11
CA MET A 1 42.64 -46.25 20.00
C MET A 1 42.76 -44.76 20.31
N SER A 2 43.76 -44.05 19.77
CA SER A 2 43.76 -43.47 18.41
C SER A 2 42.80 -42.29 18.30
N LEU A 3 43.17 -41.08 17.87
CA LEU A 3 44.44 -40.45 17.51
C LEU A 3 44.11 -38.94 17.45
N ARG A 4 44.92 -38.09 18.09
CA ARG A 4 44.81 -36.64 17.99
C ARG A 4 45.14 -36.23 16.56
N PHE A 5 44.15 -35.77 15.80
CA PHE A 5 44.40 -35.17 14.49
C PHE A 5 44.81 -33.71 14.66
N ALA A 6 46.11 -33.48 14.61
CA ALA A 6 46.70 -32.17 14.37
C ALA A 6 46.41 -31.75 12.92
N LEU A 7 45.76 -30.60 12.72
CA LEU A 7 45.66 -29.98 11.40
C LEU A 7 46.93 -29.14 11.15
N PRO A 8 47.62 -29.33 10.00
CA PRO A 8 48.72 -28.47 9.61
C PRO A 8 48.20 -27.12 9.07
N SER A 9 48.78 -26.05 9.63
CA SER A 9 48.76 -24.69 9.11
C SER A 9 49.37 -24.65 7.71
N LEU A 10 48.56 -24.34 6.70
CA LEU A 10 49.04 -23.98 5.37
C LEU A 10 48.86 -22.48 5.14
N ARG A 11 49.96 -21.76 5.35
CA ARG A 11 50.19 -20.40 4.90
C ARG A 11 50.41 -20.45 3.39
N SER A 12 49.58 -19.73 2.63
CA SER A 12 49.82 -19.50 1.20
C SER A 12 49.54 -18.05 0.82
N PRO A 13 50.23 -17.56 -0.24
CA PRO A 13 50.67 -16.17 -0.35
C PRO A 13 49.63 -15.21 -0.93
N ALA A 14 49.80 -13.93 -0.57
CA ALA A 14 49.08 -12.79 -1.09
C ALA A 14 49.24 -12.68 -2.62
N LEU A 15 48.16 -12.95 -3.35
CA LEU A 15 47.99 -12.54 -4.74
C LEU A 15 47.24 -11.22 -4.78
N ARG A 16 48.03 -10.17 -5.02
CA ARG A 16 47.61 -8.78 -5.20
C ARG A 16 46.87 -8.68 -6.54
N ALA A 17 45.55 -8.60 -6.50
CA ALA A 17 44.73 -8.33 -7.68
C ALA A 17 44.77 -6.83 -8.05
N PRO A 18 44.93 -6.45 -9.33
CA PRO A 18 44.78 -5.08 -9.77
C PRO A 18 43.30 -4.67 -9.75
N VAL A 19 43.04 -3.49 -9.20
CA VAL A 19 41.74 -2.83 -9.14
C VAL A 19 41.28 -2.49 -10.56
N LEU A 20 40.36 -3.28 -11.12
CA LEU A 20 39.60 -2.90 -12.30
C LEU A 20 38.54 -1.87 -11.89
N ARG A 21 38.89 -0.60 -12.10
CA ARG A 21 37.99 0.54 -11.99
C ARG A 21 36.91 0.43 -13.07
N ALA A 22 35.72 -0.03 -12.67
CA ALA A 22 34.54 0.02 -13.52
C ALA A 22 34.18 1.49 -13.84
N PRO A 23 33.76 1.83 -15.07
CA PRO A 23 33.21 3.14 -15.36
C PRO A 23 31.90 3.32 -14.59
N ALA A 24 31.78 4.43 -13.88
CA ALA A 24 30.55 4.84 -13.23
C ALA A 24 29.43 4.90 -14.28
N MET A 25 28.43 4.02 -14.14
CA MET A 25 27.18 4.12 -14.87
C MET A 25 26.55 5.47 -14.52
N VAL A 26 26.67 6.44 -15.42
CA VAL A 26 25.86 7.65 -15.40
C VAL A 26 24.42 7.17 -15.52
N ARG A 27 23.73 7.12 -14.38
CA ARG A 27 22.30 6.84 -14.31
C ARG A 27 21.61 8.06 -14.91
N MET A 28 21.49 8.08 -16.25
CA MET A 28 20.79 9.12 -16.97
C MET A 28 19.36 9.17 -16.41
N SER A 29 19.06 10.27 -15.73
CA SER A 29 17.76 10.56 -15.14
C SER A 29 16.68 10.34 -16.18
N SER A 30 15.94 9.24 -16.05
CA SER A 30 14.72 9.06 -16.82
C SER A 30 13.82 10.25 -16.51
N ASN A 31 13.46 10.97 -17.57
CA ASN A 31 12.43 11.99 -17.58
C ASN A 31 11.12 11.31 -17.15
N ARG A 32 10.90 11.20 -15.84
CA ARG A 32 9.77 10.47 -15.28
C ARG A 32 8.54 11.31 -15.58
N ALA A 33 7.71 10.84 -16.51
CA ALA A 33 6.36 11.33 -16.72
C ALA A 33 5.69 11.52 -15.35
N PRO A 34 4.88 12.59 -15.17
CA PRO A 34 4.26 12.88 -13.88
C PRO A 34 3.46 11.68 -13.44
N SER A 35 4.06 10.87 -12.56
CA SER A 35 3.43 9.74 -11.90
C SER A 35 2.62 10.31 -10.73
N GLY A 36 1.80 11.31 -11.04
CA GLY A 36 0.86 11.90 -10.11
C GLY A 36 -0.46 11.15 -10.19
N PRO A 37 -1.30 11.25 -9.14
CA PRO A 37 -2.70 10.83 -9.25
C PRO A 37 -3.31 11.49 -10.51
N ASN A 38 -4.24 10.79 -11.20
CA ASN A 38 -4.93 11.41 -12.33
C ASN A 38 -5.44 12.79 -11.89
N PRO A 39 -5.28 13.85 -12.70
CA PRO A 39 -5.66 15.21 -12.31
C PRO A 39 -7.14 15.33 -11.93
N LEU A 40 -7.99 14.45 -12.45
CA LEU A 40 -9.42 14.31 -12.13
C LEU A 40 -9.68 13.80 -10.70
N ASP A 41 -8.74 13.07 -10.11
CA ASP A 41 -8.84 12.49 -8.77
C ASP A 41 -8.27 13.41 -7.67
N ALA A 42 -7.63 14.52 -8.04
CA ALA A 42 -7.02 15.47 -7.11
C ALA A 42 -7.98 16.01 -6.01
N PRO A 43 -9.22 16.45 -6.33
CA PRO A 43 -10.15 16.93 -5.30
C PRO A 43 -10.57 15.80 -4.33
N THR A 44 -10.86 14.62 -4.85
CA THR A 44 -11.22 13.42 -4.08
C THR A 44 -10.09 13.00 -3.13
N LEU A 45 -8.85 13.04 -3.61
CA LEU A 45 -7.66 12.73 -2.83
C LEU A 45 -7.39 13.77 -1.73
N ALA A 46 -7.63 15.05 -2.02
CA ALA A 46 -7.53 16.12 -1.03
C ALA A 46 -8.58 15.95 0.08
N ALA A 47 -9.84 15.70 -0.29
CA ALA A 47 -10.93 15.42 0.64
C ALA A 47 -10.64 14.20 1.52
N LEU A 48 -10.14 13.10 0.92
CA LEU A 48 -9.71 11.89 1.63
C LEU A 48 -8.64 12.19 2.68
N LYS A 49 -7.57 12.90 2.30
CA LYS A 49 -6.49 13.30 3.21
C LYS A 49 -6.98 14.22 4.33
N GLN A 50 -7.86 15.17 4.02
CA GLN A 50 -8.44 16.06 5.00
C GLN A 50 -9.31 15.30 6.00
N ARG A 51 -10.19 14.42 5.52
CA ARG A 51 -11.06 13.61 6.38
C ARG A 51 -10.25 12.67 7.26
N TRP A 52 -9.17 12.08 6.73
CA TRP A 52 -8.25 11.26 7.52
C TRP A 52 -7.60 12.05 8.66
N LYS A 53 -7.12 13.28 8.38
CA LYS A 53 -6.59 14.16 9.41
C LYS A 53 -7.65 14.51 10.46
N GLN A 54 -8.86 14.87 10.02
CA GLN A 54 -9.97 15.17 10.94
C GLN A 54 -10.32 13.98 11.83
N ALA A 55 -10.36 12.76 11.29
CA ALA A 55 -10.61 11.56 12.07
C ALA A 55 -9.56 11.34 13.16
N ARG A 56 -8.28 11.60 12.86
CA ARG A 56 -7.19 11.54 13.86
C ARG A 56 -7.35 12.60 14.95
N LEU A 57 -7.81 13.80 14.60
CA LEU A 57 -8.08 14.88 15.56
C LEU A 57 -9.31 14.58 16.43
N ALA A 58 -10.35 14.03 15.84
CA ALA A 58 -11.58 13.59 16.51
C ALA A 58 -11.40 12.31 17.35
N LYS A 59 -10.18 11.74 17.39
CA LYS A 59 -9.85 10.46 18.04
C LYS A 59 -10.68 9.28 17.54
N ASP A 60 -11.20 9.38 16.32
CA ASP A 60 -11.90 8.29 15.65
C ASP A 60 -10.88 7.33 15.02
N ALA A 61 -10.41 6.40 15.84
CA ALA A 61 -9.41 5.41 15.44
C ALA A 61 -9.90 4.51 14.29
N ASN A 62 -11.20 4.20 14.26
CA ASN A 62 -11.79 3.35 13.22
C ASN A 62 -11.71 4.06 11.86
N THR A 63 -12.26 5.27 11.78
CA THR A 63 -12.21 6.07 10.54
C THR A 63 -10.78 6.37 10.11
N ALA A 64 -9.89 6.70 11.06
CA ALA A 64 -8.49 6.98 10.75
C ALA A 64 -7.77 5.75 10.16
N THR A 65 -8.07 4.55 10.66
CA THR A 65 -7.49 3.30 10.15
C THR A 65 -8.00 2.98 8.76
N VAL A 66 -9.31 3.12 8.55
CA VAL A 66 -9.97 2.86 7.25
C VAL A 66 -9.43 3.78 6.17
N LEU A 67 -9.44 5.10 6.41
CA LEU A 67 -8.99 6.08 5.43
C LEU A 67 -7.47 6.02 5.22
N GLY A 68 -6.71 5.76 6.30
CA GLY A 68 -5.27 5.56 6.24
C GLY A 68 -4.89 4.36 5.38
N GLY A 69 -5.61 3.25 5.56
CA GLY A 69 -5.44 2.03 4.75
C GLY A 69 -5.61 2.30 3.25
N ILE A 70 -6.65 3.04 2.86
CA ILE A 70 -6.88 3.41 1.45
C ILE A 70 -5.76 4.31 0.92
N LEU A 71 -5.30 5.28 1.70
CA LEU A 71 -4.16 6.13 1.32
C LEU A 71 -2.89 5.30 1.10
N THR A 72 -2.62 4.32 1.96
CA THR A 72 -1.46 3.42 1.79
C THR A 72 -1.62 2.48 0.61
N ASP A 73 -2.82 1.95 0.35
CA ASP A 73 -3.12 1.11 -0.83
C ASP A 73 -2.90 1.91 -2.12
N LEU A 74 -3.31 3.18 -2.15
CA LEU A 74 -3.05 4.08 -3.28
C LEU A 74 -1.56 4.29 -3.50
N GLN A 75 -0.82 4.64 -2.45
CA GLN A 75 0.64 4.82 -2.54
C GLN A 75 1.35 3.55 -3.00
N TYR A 76 0.93 2.39 -2.50
CA TYR A 76 1.48 1.11 -2.92
C TYR A 76 1.17 0.81 -4.38
N ALA A 77 -0.09 0.99 -4.78
CA ALA A 77 -0.52 0.72 -6.14
C ALA A 77 0.09 1.70 -7.16
N GLU A 78 0.34 2.96 -6.79
CA GLU A 78 1.13 3.92 -7.57
C GLU A 78 2.56 3.42 -7.77
N LYS A 79 3.24 2.96 -6.71
CA LYS A 79 4.61 2.43 -6.79
C LYS A 79 4.68 1.17 -7.65
N THR A 80 3.77 0.22 -7.45
CA THR A 80 3.73 -1.04 -8.23
C THR A 80 3.44 -0.78 -9.69
N LYS A 81 2.48 0.10 -10.02
CA LYS A 81 2.15 0.39 -11.43
C LYS A 81 3.17 1.27 -12.12
N ALA A 82 3.87 2.13 -11.37
CA ALA A 82 5.02 2.85 -11.90
C ALA A 82 6.16 1.92 -12.33
N GLN A 83 6.35 0.77 -11.65
CA GLN A 83 7.29 -0.26 -12.10
C GLN A 83 6.81 -1.00 -13.35
N ALA A 84 5.50 -1.16 -13.51
CA ALA A 84 4.88 -1.82 -14.66
C ALA A 84 4.62 -0.90 -15.86
N ASN A 85 5.09 0.36 -15.83
CA ASN A 85 4.83 1.40 -16.82
C ASN A 85 3.33 1.60 -17.13
N GLN A 86 2.47 1.32 -16.16
CA GLN A 86 1.02 1.36 -16.26
C GLN A 86 0.47 2.64 -15.63
N LYS A 87 -0.67 3.13 -16.14
CA LYS A 87 -1.35 4.31 -15.55
C LYS A 87 -1.64 4.07 -14.06
N ALA A 88 -1.35 5.11 -13.27
CA ALA A 88 -1.65 5.12 -11.84
C ALA A 88 -3.13 4.78 -11.60
N PRO A 89 -3.44 4.00 -10.56
CA PRO A 89 -4.82 3.67 -10.24
C PRO A 89 -5.57 4.93 -9.79
N SER A 90 -6.77 5.12 -10.34
CA SER A 90 -7.64 6.22 -9.94
C SER A 90 -8.09 6.06 -8.49
N VAL A 91 -8.14 7.17 -7.76
CA VAL A 91 -8.56 7.25 -6.36
C VAL A 91 -10.00 6.79 -6.21
N ILE A 92 -10.87 7.23 -7.13
CA ILE A 92 -12.26 6.81 -7.22
C ILE A 92 -12.36 5.29 -7.35
N LYS A 93 -11.58 4.67 -8.24
CA LYS A 93 -11.58 3.20 -8.40
C LYS A 93 -11.12 2.47 -7.13
N MET A 94 -10.18 3.03 -6.39
CA MET A 94 -9.72 2.43 -5.13
C MET A 94 -10.78 2.54 -4.03
N LEU A 95 -11.45 3.69 -3.93
CA LEU A 95 -12.58 3.89 -3.02
C LEU A 95 -13.73 2.93 -3.35
N GLN A 96 -14.11 2.81 -4.62
CA GLN A 96 -15.11 1.84 -5.09
C GLN A 96 -14.73 0.40 -4.73
N LYS A 97 -13.46 0.02 -4.90
CA LYS A 97 -12.95 -1.30 -4.49
C LYS A 97 -13.06 -1.49 -2.97
N GLY A 98 -12.73 -0.46 -2.19
CA GLY A 98 -12.86 -0.45 -0.74
C GLY A 98 -14.32 -0.62 -0.27
N ILE A 99 -15.25 0.04 -0.95
CA ILE A 99 -16.70 -0.10 -0.70
C ILE A 99 -17.14 -1.53 -0.98
N LYS A 100 -16.83 -2.07 -2.16
CA LYS A 100 -17.21 -3.45 -2.54
C LYS A 100 -16.74 -4.50 -1.53
N LYS A 101 -15.48 -4.39 -1.07
CA LYS A 101 -14.93 -5.30 -0.04
C LYS A 101 -15.72 -5.27 1.27
N ARG A 102 -16.10 -4.06 1.72
CA ARG A 102 -16.88 -3.89 2.95
C ARG A 102 -18.32 -4.33 2.79
N THR A 103 -18.92 -4.10 1.62
CA THR A 103 -20.26 -4.62 1.31
C THR A 103 -20.29 -6.14 1.34
N ASP A 104 -19.25 -6.79 0.80
CA ASP A 104 -19.10 -8.24 0.88
C ASP A 104 -18.91 -8.71 2.33
N ALA A 105 -18.02 -8.04 3.09
CA ALA A 105 -17.83 -8.33 4.51
C ALA A 105 -19.12 -8.18 5.34
N ALA A 106 -19.90 -7.13 5.11
CA ALA A 106 -21.20 -6.91 5.75
C ALA A 106 -22.18 -8.06 5.46
N LYS A 107 -22.21 -8.56 4.22
CA LYS A 107 -23.01 -9.74 3.85
C LYS A 107 -22.51 -11.00 4.56
N VAL A 108 -21.19 -11.19 4.65
CA VAL A 108 -20.60 -12.33 5.37
C VAL A 108 -20.97 -12.27 6.85
N PHE A 109 -20.92 -11.11 7.50
CA PHE A 109 -21.30 -10.96 8.90
C PHE A 109 -22.79 -11.17 9.15
N ARG A 110 -23.66 -10.72 8.23
CA ARG A 110 -25.11 -10.99 8.29
C ARG A 110 -25.45 -12.46 8.08
N ASN A 111 -24.68 -13.15 7.24
CA ASN A 111 -24.89 -14.58 6.92
C ASN A 111 -23.97 -15.50 7.74
N ALA A 112 -23.25 -14.97 8.74
CA ALA A 112 -22.31 -15.72 9.54
C ALA A 112 -23.05 -16.83 10.31
N LYS A 113 -22.43 -18.01 10.39
CA LYS A 113 -22.92 -19.14 11.19
C LYS A 113 -21.91 -19.45 12.28
N PRO A 114 -22.34 -19.83 13.51
CA PRO A 114 -23.69 -20.27 13.89
C PRO A 114 -24.71 -19.14 14.15
N GLU A 115 -24.27 -17.94 14.51
CA GLU A 115 -25.15 -16.77 14.71
C GLU A 115 -24.74 -15.60 13.81
N PRO A 116 -25.72 -14.88 13.24
CA PRO A 116 -25.47 -13.66 12.49
C PRO A 116 -24.89 -12.58 13.41
N ARG A 117 -23.92 -11.81 12.91
CA ARG A 117 -23.28 -10.71 13.65
C ARG A 117 -23.68 -9.36 13.06
N PRO A 118 -24.91 -8.87 13.31
CA PRO A 118 -25.38 -7.60 12.78
C PRO A 118 -24.53 -6.42 13.26
N ASP A 119 -24.01 -6.44 14.49
CA ASP A 119 -23.13 -5.37 15.01
C ASP A 119 -21.87 -5.14 14.16
N LEU A 120 -21.31 -6.21 13.57
CA LEU A 120 -20.16 -6.11 12.68
C LEU A 120 -20.60 -5.62 11.29
N ALA A 121 -21.73 -6.10 10.80
CA ALA A 121 -22.29 -5.62 9.54
C ALA A 121 -22.60 -4.11 9.59
N GLU A 122 -23.18 -3.62 10.68
CA GLU A 122 -23.45 -2.19 10.88
C GLU A 122 -22.18 -1.35 10.93
N LYS A 123 -21.08 -1.88 11.48
CA LYS A 123 -19.77 -1.21 11.44
C LYS A 123 -19.28 -1.08 9.99
N GLU A 124 -19.36 -2.16 9.22
CA GLU A 124 -19.01 -2.15 7.80
C GLU A 124 -19.91 -1.18 6.99
N ASP A 125 -21.22 -1.13 7.27
CA ASP A 125 -22.15 -0.19 6.63
C ASP A 125 -21.81 1.27 6.95
N LYS A 126 -21.42 1.58 8.19
CA LYS A 126 -20.93 2.92 8.57
C LYS A 126 -19.67 3.29 7.80
N GLU A 127 -18.74 2.35 7.64
CA GLU A 127 -17.54 2.56 6.84
C GLU A 127 -17.87 2.74 5.35
N ILE A 128 -18.82 1.98 4.81
CA ILE A 128 -19.30 2.14 3.42
C ILE A 128 -19.86 3.54 3.21
N ALA A 129 -20.76 4.01 4.08
CA ALA A 129 -21.34 5.35 3.99
C ALA A 129 -20.26 6.43 4.05
N LEU A 130 -19.25 6.24 4.88
CA LEU A 130 -18.11 7.14 4.99
C LEU A 130 -17.31 7.20 3.68
N LEU A 131 -17.01 6.05 3.07
CA LEU A 131 -16.29 6.00 1.79
C LEU A 131 -17.13 6.55 0.63
N GLN A 132 -18.44 6.31 0.62
CA GLN A 132 -19.36 6.85 -0.37
C GLN A 132 -19.44 8.38 -0.31
N SER A 133 -19.39 8.97 0.88
CA SER A 133 -19.40 10.44 1.05
C SER A 133 -18.19 11.14 0.42
N LEU A 134 -17.10 10.40 0.19
CA LEU A 134 -15.88 10.91 -0.43
C LEU A 134 -15.85 10.73 -1.95
N LEU A 135 -16.76 9.93 -2.51
CA LEU A 135 -16.88 9.79 -3.95
C LEU A 135 -17.56 11.05 -4.52
N PRO A 136 -17.13 11.53 -5.69
CA PRO A 136 -17.95 12.49 -6.43
C PRO A 136 -19.30 11.82 -6.68
N LYS A 137 -20.40 12.51 -6.32
CA LYS A 137 -21.71 12.10 -6.77
C LYS A 137 -21.69 12.30 -8.28
N GLU A 138 -21.74 11.20 -9.03
CA GLU A 138 -22.08 11.27 -10.44
C GLU A 138 -23.50 11.87 -10.47
N GLU A 139 -23.61 13.14 -10.82
CA GLU A 139 -24.89 13.80 -11.10
C GLU A 139 -25.38 13.40 -12.49
#